data_AF-A0A058ZUS8-F1
#
_entry.id   AF-A0A058ZUS8-F1
#
_cell.length_a   1.000
_cell.length_b   1.000
_cell.length_c   1.000
_cell.angle_alpha   90.00
_cell.angle_beta   90.00
_cell.angle_gamma   90.00
#
_symmetry.space_group_name_H-M   'P 1'
#
loop_
_entity.id
_entity.type
_entity.pdbx_description
1 polymer ?
#
loop_
_entity_poly.entity_id
_entity_poly.type
_entity_poly.pdbx_seq_one_letter_code
_entity_poly.pdbx_strand_id
1 'polypeptide(L)'
;MRNLFQLDPCRPGVKNAVKVCTEAGVKVRMVTGDNIQTAKAIAFECGILGPRDDFSEPNVIEGSVFRALSEKDQEQRAKEITVMGRSSPSDKLLLVQALRKGGDVVAVTGDGTNDAPALHEADIGLAMGIQGTEVAKESADIIILDDDFASVVKVVRWGRSVYANIQKFIQFQLTVNVAALVINVVASISSGDVPLNAVQLLWVNLIMDTLGALALATEPPTDHLMHRTPVGRREPLITNIMWRNLIIQAFYQVCVLLVLNFSGKSILKLNDESTQHATMVKNSVIFNAFVLCQIFNEFNARKPDEINVFSGVTTNHLFMGIVGITLIIQIIIIEFLGKFTTTVKLDWKQWLVCVGIGFISWPLAIVGKFIPVPETPLAKYFVRPFRRLRRA
;
A
#
# COMPACT_ATOMS: atom_id res chain seq x y z
N MET A 1 -55.68 1.74 -20.30
CA MET A 1 -54.40 2.44 -20.53
C MET A 1 -53.44 2.02 -19.44
N ARG A 2 -52.58 1.03 -19.71
CA ARG A 2 -51.50 0.63 -18.80
C ARG A 2 -50.32 1.56 -19.07
N ASN A 3 -49.73 2.13 -18.01
CA ASN A 3 -48.60 3.04 -18.07
C ASN A 3 -47.45 2.45 -18.91
N LEU A 4 -47.13 3.11 -20.02
CA LEU A 4 -46.14 2.69 -21.03
C LEU A 4 -44.70 3.13 -20.71
N PHE A 5 -44.44 3.59 -19.48
CA PHE A 5 -43.11 3.96 -19.00
C PHE A 5 -42.92 3.45 -17.58
N GLN A 6 -42.60 2.17 -17.43
CA GLN A 6 -42.06 1.66 -16.18
C GLN A 6 -40.57 2.01 -16.20
N LEU A 7 -40.21 3.18 -15.62
CA LEU A 7 -38.80 3.44 -15.28
C LEU A 7 -38.42 2.47 -14.17
N ASP A 8 -37.35 1.71 -14.36
CA ASP A 8 -36.73 0.97 -13.28
C ASP A 8 -36.09 1.98 -12.32
N PRO A 9 -36.58 2.09 -11.07
CA PRO A 9 -36.08 3.07 -10.13
C PRO A 9 -34.64 2.76 -9.72
N CYS A 10 -33.86 3.81 -9.43
CA CYS A 10 -32.49 3.63 -8.93
C CYS A 10 -32.54 2.84 -7.60
N ARG A 11 -31.72 1.79 -7.47
CA ARG A 11 -31.68 0.99 -6.24
C ARG A 11 -31.32 1.87 -5.03
N PRO A 12 -31.91 1.62 -3.85
CA PRO A 12 -31.55 2.36 -2.64
C PRO A 12 -30.05 2.19 -2.36
N GLY A 13 -29.37 3.28 -2.01
CA GLY A 13 -27.93 3.27 -1.70
C GLY A 13 -27.01 3.58 -2.89
N VAL A 14 -27.44 3.37 -4.15
CA VAL A 14 -26.61 3.65 -5.35
C VAL A 14 -26.14 5.10 -5.38
N LYS A 15 -27.05 6.05 -5.13
CA LYS A 15 -26.71 7.48 -5.10
C LYS A 15 -25.63 7.82 -4.09
N ASN A 16 -25.66 7.19 -2.91
CA ASN A 16 -24.62 7.39 -1.89
C ASN A 16 -23.30 6.73 -2.33
N ALA A 17 -23.36 5.53 -2.90
CA ALA A 17 -22.18 4.83 -3.41
C ALA A 17 -21.48 5.61 -4.54
N VAL A 18 -22.25 6.16 -5.50
CA VAL A 18 -21.73 7.02 -6.57
C VAL A 18 -21.07 8.27 -5.98
N LYS A 19 -21.70 8.91 -4.99
CA LYS A 19 -21.14 10.07 -4.29
C LYS A 19 -19.79 9.72 -3.64
N VAL A 20 -19.73 8.63 -2.88
CA VAL A 20 -18.49 8.18 -2.19
C VAL A 20 -17.39 7.85 -3.20
N CYS A 21 -17.71 7.18 -4.31
CA CYS A 21 -16.75 6.93 -5.39
C CYS A 21 -16.22 8.23 -5.99
N THR A 22 -17.11 9.19 -6.25
CA THR A 22 -16.75 10.49 -6.86
C THR A 22 -15.88 11.33 -5.92
N GLU A 23 -16.24 11.40 -4.63
CA GLU A 23 -15.43 12.06 -3.59
C GLU A 23 -14.05 11.39 -3.42
N ALA A 24 -13.97 10.08 -3.68
CA ALA A 24 -12.72 9.33 -3.71
C ALA A 24 -11.92 9.51 -5.00
N GLY A 25 -12.38 10.33 -5.96
CA GLY A 25 -11.71 10.57 -7.24
C GLY A 25 -11.90 9.45 -8.26
N VAL A 26 -12.89 8.57 -8.07
CA VAL A 26 -13.27 7.52 -9.04
C VAL A 26 -14.42 8.06 -9.90
N LYS A 27 -14.17 8.27 -11.20
CA LYS A 27 -15.21 8.71 -12.14
C LYS A 27 -16.14 7.55 -12.52
N VAL A 28 -17.38 7.59 -12.02
CA VAL A 28 -18.44 6.63 -12.37
C VAL A 28 -19.04 7.00 -13.73
N ARG A 29 -19.26 6.01 -14.59
CA ARG A 29 -19.85 6.18 -15.92
C ARG A 29 -21.00 5.18 -16.11
N MET A 30 -22.05 5.60 -16.81
CA MET A 30 -23.18 4.74 -17.15
C MET A 30 -23.13 4.38 -18.63
N VAL A 31 -23.19 3.08 -18.95
CA VAL A 31 -23.27 2.58 -20.33
C VAL A 31 -24.42 1.61 -20.44
N THR A 32 -25.46 1.97 -21.19
CA THR A 32 -26.70 1.19 -21.30
C THR A 32 -27.15 1.03 -22.75
N GLY A 33 -27.88 -0.06 -23.01
CA GLY A 33 -28.62 -0.27 -24.26
C GLY A 33 -29.88 0.59 -24.36
N ASP A 34 -30.33 1.22 -23.27
CA ASP A 34 -31.51 2.06 -23.24
C ASP A 34 -31.37 3.33 -24.08
N ASN A 35 -32.50 3.93 -24.42
CA ASN A 35 -32.50 5.22 -25.10
C ASN A 35 -31.78 6.31 -24.28
N ILE A 36 -31.11 7.23 -24.96
CA ILE A 36 -30.29 8.27 -24.35
C ILE A 36 -31.06 9.14 -23.35
N GLN A 37 -32.35 9.39 -23.58
CA GLN A 37 -33.18 10.17 -22.66
C GLN A 37 -33.44 9.45 -21.35
N THR A 38 -33.70 8.14 -21.41
CA THR A 38 -33.85 7.28 -20.21
C THR A 38 -32.53 7.20 -19.46
N ALA A 39 -31.42 6.98 -20.18
CA ALA A 39 -30.08 6.94 -19.58
C ALA A 39 -29.74 8.26 -18.86
N LYS A 40 -30.06 9.42 -19.45
CA LYS A 40 -29.88 10.73 -18.81
C LYS A 40 -30.69 10.87 -17.52
N ALA A 41 -31.95 10.47 -17.55
CA ALA A 41 -32.82 10.56 -16.38
C ALA A 41 -32.31 9.69 -15.22
N ILE A 42 -31.98 8.42 -15.48
CA ILE A 42 -31.46 7.50 -14.46
C ILE A 42 -30.08 7.97 -13.96
N ALA A 43 -29.19 8.40 -14.85
CA ALA A 43 -27.88 8.92 -14.46
C ALA A 43 -27.98 10.16 -13.55
N PHE A 44 -28.95 11.05 -13.80
CA PHE A 44 -29.22 12.19 -12.93
C PHE A 44 -29.79 11.76 -11.57
N GLU A 45 -30.73 10.82 -11.55
CA GLU A 45 -31.34 10.31 -10.32
C GLU A 45 -30.30 9.63 -9.40
N CYS A 46 -29.45 8.78 -9.99
CA CYS A 46 -28.38 8.08 -9.29
C CYS A 46 -27.17 8.99 -8.97
N GLY A 47 -27.17 10.26 -9.39
CA GLY A 47 -26.11 11.23 -9.08
C GLY A 47 -24.81 11.03 -9.86
N ILE A 48 -24.86 10.34 -11.01
CA ILE A 48 -23.74 10.20 -11.95
C ILE A 48 -23.60 11.49 -12.78
N LEU A 49 -24.73 12.11 -13.16
CA LEU A 49 -24.78 13.45 -13.72
C LEU A 49 -25.22 14.45 -12.65
N GLY A 50 -24.48 15.53 -12.50
CA GLY A 50 -24.79 16.65 -11.62
C GLY A 50 -25.66 17.73 -12.29
N PRO A 51 -26.26 18.65 -11.51
CA PRO A 51 -27.09 19.73 -12.05
C PRO A 51 -26.33 20.74 -12.92
N ARG A 52 -24.99 20.75 -12.83
CA ARG A 52 -24.09 21.67 -13.56
C ARG A 52 -23.39 20.98 -14.73
N ASP A 53 -23.57 19.68 -14.89
CA ASP A 53 -22.93 18.94 -15.96
C ASP A 53 -23.63 19.22 -17.29
N ASP A 54 -22.87 19.14 -18.38
CA ASP A 54 -23.44 19.25 -19.71
C ASP A 54 -24.19 17.95 -20.06
N PHE A 55 -25.46 18.05 -20.43
CA PHE A 55 -26.29 16.91 -20.85
C PHE A 55 -26.21 16.68 -22.36
N SER A 56 -25.25 17.30 -23.04
CA SER A 56 -25.01 17.15 -24.48
C SER A 56 -23.66 16.49 -24.77
N GLU A 57 -23.37 16.29 -26.07
CA GLU A 57 -22.06 15.80 -26.47
C GLU A 57 -20.97 16.81 -26.10
N PRO A 58 -19.81 16.35 -25.61
CA PRO A 58 -19.34 14.96 -25.61
C PRO A 58 -19.64 14.17 -24.32
N ASN A 59 -20.23 14.79 -23.29
CA ASN A 59 -20.46 14.16 -21.99
C ASN A 59 -21.52 13.05 -22.02
N VAL A 60 -22.55 13.25 -22.85
CA VAL A 60 -23.61 12.26 -23.10
C VAL A 60 -23.72 11.95 -24.58
N ILE A 61 -23.52 10.68 -24.96
CA ILE A 61 -23.37 10.26 -26.36
C ILE A 61 -24.14 8.97 -26.66
N GLU A 62 -24.53 8.75 -27.91
CA GLU A 62 -25.03 7.45 -28.38
C GLU A 62 -23.88 6.53 -28.83
N GLY A 63 -24.01 5.22 -28.58
CA GLY A 63 -22.99 4.24 -28.98
C GLY A 63 -22.66 4.26 -30.47
N SER A 64 -23.65 4.51 -31.33
CA SER A 64 -23.48 4.64 -32.79
C SER A 64 -22.56 5.80 -33.18
N VAL A 65 -22.72 6.96 -32.52
CA VAL A 65 -21.91 8.16 -32.74
C VAL A 65 -20.48 7.90 -32.28
N PHE A 66 -20.31 7.29 -31.11
CA PHE A 66 -18.98 6.97 -30.58
C PHE A 66 -18.23 5.97 -31.47
N ARG A 67 -18.91 4.93 -31.96
CA ARG A 67 -18.33 3.95 -32.88
C ARG A 67 -17.89 4.56 -34.22
N ALA A 68 -18.59 5.59 -34.69
CA ALA A 68 -18.27 6.27 -35.95
C ALA A 68 -17.04 7.19 -35.86
N LEU A 69 -16.56 7.50 -34.65
CA LEU A 69 -15.34 8.30 -34.45
C LEU A 69 -14.09 7.55 -34.91
N SER A 70 -13.04 8.28 -35.28
CA SER A 70 -11.73 7.69 -35.51
C SER A 70 -11.12 7.18 -34.20
N GLU A 71 -10.23 6.20 -34.25
CA GLU A 71 -9.60 5.62 -33.05
C GLU A 71 -8.94 6.69 -32.15
N LYS A 72 -8.29 7.70 -32.74
CA LYS A 72 -7.68 8.80 -31.98
C LYS A 72 -8.73 9.69 -31.31
N ASP A 73 -9.85 9.95 -31.99
CA ASP A 73 -10.94 10.75 -31.43
C ASP A 73 -11.68 9.98 -30.34
N GLN A 74 -11.80 8.65 -30.48
CA GLN A 74 -12.36 7.77 -29.45
C GLN A 74 -11.54 7.85 -28.17
N GLU A 75 -10.20 7.76 -28.25
CA GLU A 75 -9.31 7.88 -27.08
C GLU A 75 -9.43 9.23 -26.37
N GLN A 76 -9.57 10.32 -27.14
CA GLN A 76 -9.73 11.67 -26.57
C GLN A 76 -11.11 11.84 -25.93
N ARG A 77 -12.17 11.48 -26.66
CA ARG A 77 -13.57 11.65 -26.22
C ARG A 77 -13.95 10.72 -25.08
N ALA A 78 -13.37 9.53 -24.99
CA ALA A 78 -13.65 8.55 -23.93
C ALA A 78 -13.49 9.13 -22.52
N LYS A 79 -12.54 10.05 -22.32
CA LYS A 79 -12.29 10.69 -21.02
C LYS A 79 -13.45 11.59 -20.58
N GLU A 80 -14.09 12.24 -21.53
CA GLU A 80 -15.17 13.20 -21.31
C GLU A 80 -16.51 12.49 -21.07
N ILE A 81 -16.77 11.42 -21.82
CA ILE A 81 -18.02 10.64 -21.74
C ILE A 81 -18.30 10.18 -20.30
N THR A 82 -19.51 10.47 -19.85
CA THR A 82 -20.05 10.03 -18.55
C THR A 82 -21.27 9.13 -18.74
N VAL A 83 -22.09 9.37 -19.77
CA VAL A 83 -23.25 8.53 -20.10
C VAL A 83 -23.22 8.14 -21.57
N MET A 84 -23.35 6.84 -21.85
CA MET A 84 -23.53 6.31 -23.19
C MET A 84 -24.84 5.52 -23.27
N GLY A 85 -25.75 5.97 -24.12
CA GLY A 85 -27.03 5.32 -24.40
C GLY A 85 -27.01 4.57 -25.73
N ARG A 86 -27.99 3.70 -25.95
CA ARG A 86 -28.15 2.84 -27.15
C ARG A 86 -26.86 2.08 -27.50
N SER A 87 -26.12 1.67 -26.48
CA SER A 87 -24.83 1.00 -26.62
C SER A 87 -25.02 -0.46 -27.00
N SER A 88 -24.30 -0.93 -28.01
CA SER A 88 -24.13 -2.37 -28.26
C SER A 88 -23.06 -2.98 -27.33
N PRO A 89 -22.95 -4.32 -27.26
CA PRO A 89 -21.83 -4.99 -26.61
C PRO A 89 -20.45 -4.53 -27.13
N SER A 90 -20.34 -4.33 -28.46
CA SER A 90 -19.09 -3.86 -29.08
C SER A 90 -18.75 -2.42 -28.69
N ASP A 91 -19.75 -1.58 -28.47
CA ASP A 91 -19.54 -0.18 -28.04
C ASP A 91 -19.00 -0.11 -26.61
N LYS A 92 -19.53 -0.97 -25.72
CA LYS A 92 -19.01 -1.12 -24.34
C LYS A 92 -17.54 -1.49 -24.35
N LEU A 93 -17.19 -2.53 -25.12
CA LEU A 93 -15.81 -2.99 -25.27
C LEU A 93 -14.90 -1.89 -25.81
N LEU A 94 -15.34 -1.20 -26.86
CA LEU A 94 -14.57 -0.14 -27.51
C LEU A 94 -14.31 1.05 -26.56
N LEU A 95 -15.28 1.42 -25.73
CA LEU A 95 -15.09 2.46 -24.70
C LEU A 95 -14.06 2.03 -23.66
N VAL A 96 -14.12 0.77 -23.19
CA VAL A 96 -13.14 0.22 -22.23
C VAL A 96 -11.74 0.27 -22.83
N GLN A 97 -11.57 -0.18 -24.07
CA GLN A 97 -10.28 -0.15 -24.77
C GLN A 97 -9.74 1.28 -24.93
N ALA A 98 -10.59 2.23 -25.31
CA ALA A 98 -10.21 3.65 -25.45
C ALA A 98 -9.73 4.25 -24.11
N LEU A 99 -10.44 3.99 -23.01
CA LEU A 99 -10.06 4.44 -21.66
C LEU A 99 -8.73 3.82 -21.20
N ARG A 100 -8.55 2.51 -21.40
CA ARG A 100 -7.31 1.81 -21.04
C ARG A 100 -6.11 2.31 -21.84
N LYS A 101 -6.25 2.52 -23.15
CA LYS A 101 -5.23 3.14 -24.01
C LYS A 101 -4.91 4.57 -23.55
N GLY A 102 -5.92 5.30 -23.09
CA GLY A 102 -5.80 6.63 -22.49
C GLY A 102 -5.03 6.70 -21.17
N GLY A 103 -4.70 5.54 -20.58
CA GLY A 103 -3.89 5.38 -19.36
C GLY A 103 -4.69 5.20 -18.07
N ASP A 104 -6.02 5.17 -18.16
CA ASP A 104 -6.91 4.96 -17.02
C ASP A 104 -6.93 3.48 -16.59
N VAL A 105 -7.22 3.23 -15.31
CA VAL A 105 -7.52 1.88 -14.79
C VAL A 105 -9.03 1.73 -14.79
N VAL A 106 -9.55 0.79 -15.56
CA VAL A 106 -10.98 0.67 -15.82
C VAL A 106 -11.55 -0.55 -15.11
N ALA A 107 -12.56 -0.32 -14.26
CA ALA A 107 -13.40 -1.37 -13.71
C ALA A 107 -14.76 -1.38 -14.44
N VAL A 108 -15.23 -2.56 -14.84
CA VAL A 108 -16.50 -2.75 -15.53
C VAL A 108 -17.42 -3.61 -14.70
N THR A 109 -18.67 -3.20 -14.55
CA THR A 109 -19.73 -4.00 -13.91
C THR A 109 -20.70 -4.50 -14.98
N GLY A 110 -21.07 -5.77 -14.94
CA GLY A 110 -22.03 -6.36 -15.88
C GLY A 110 -22.70 -7.62 -15.33
N ASP A 111 -23.85 -7.96 -15.90
CA ASP A 111 -24.66 -9.12 -15.51
C ASP A 111 -24.98 -10.02 -16.72
N GLY A 112 -25.03 -9.48 -17.93
CA GLY A 112 -25.36 -10.21 -19.14
C GLY A 112 -24.16 -10.87 -19.84
N THR A 113 -24.46 -11.89 -20.67
CA THR A 113 -23.50 -12.48 -21.64
C THR A 113 -22.92 -11.43 -22.58
N ASN A 114 -23.68 -10.38 -22.84
CA ASN A 114 -23.30 -9.22 -23.64
C ASN A 114 -22.19 -8.38 -23.02
N ASP A 115 -22.00 -8.45 -21.70
CA ASP A 115 -20.97 -7.69 -21.00
C ASP A 115 -19.67 -8.47 -20.85
N ALA A 116 -19.68 -9.79 -21.10
CA ALA A 116 -18.53 -10.67 -20.95
C ALA A 116 -17.27 -10.18 -21.67
N PRO A 117 -17.32 -9.72 -22.95
CA PRO A 117 -16.13 -9.18 -23.61
C PRO A 117 -15.56 -7.93 -22.92
N ALA A 118 -16.43 -7.03 -22.45
CA ALA A 118 -16.02 -5.81 -21.77
C ALA A 118 -15.50 -6.08 -20.35
N LEU A 119 -16.08 -7.05 -19.65
CA LEU A 119 -15.60 -7.54 -18.35
C LEU A 119 -14.19 -8.11 -18.46
N HIS A 120 -13.95 -8.96 -19.47
CA HIS A 120 -12.66 -9.59 -19.70
C HIS A 120 -11.57 -8.58 -20.14
N GLU A 121 -11.95 -7.57 -20.92
CA GLU A 121 -11.02 -6.53 -21.40
C GLU A 121 -10.71 -5.48 -20.33
N ALA A 122 -11.55 -5.32 -19.31
CA ALA A 122 -11.31 -4.37 -18.22
C ALA A 122 -10.03 -4.70 -17.44
N ASP A 123 -9.50 -3.73 -16.69
CA ASP A 123 -8.46 -4.06 -15.71
C ASP A 123 -9.03 -4.78 -14.49
N ILE A 124 -10.33 -4.59 -14.22
CA ILE A 124 -11.10 -5.28 -13.18
C ILE A 124 -12.53 -5.53 -13.68
N GLY A 125 -12.91 -6.78 -13.89
CA GLY A 125 -14.29 -7.20 -14.19
C GLY A 125 -15.09 -7.51 -12.92
N LEU A 126 -16.30 -6.95 -12.79
CA LEU A 126 -17.22 -7.15 -11.67
C LEU A 126 -18.54 -7.75 -12.18
N ALA A 127 -18.84 -9.00 -11.82
CA ALA A 127 -20.08 -9.66 -12.18
C ALA A 127 -21.10 -9.68 -11.03
N MET A 128 -22.38 -9.60 -11.36
CA MET A 128 -23.47 -9.76 -10.39
C MET A 128 -23.66 -11.24 -10.03
N GLY A 129 -23.81 -11.55 -8.74
CA GLY A 129 -23.86 -12.92 -8.23
C GLY A 129 -25.23 -13.58 -8.40
N ILE A 130 -26.31 -12.82 -8.18
CA ILE A 130 -27.69 -13.34 -8.20
C ILE A 130 -28.26 -13.23 -9.62
N GLN A 131 -28.22 -12.04 -10.21
CA GLN A 131 -28.79 -11.77 -11.54
C GLN A 131 -27.80 -12.03 -12.69
N GLY A 132 -26.51 -12.15 -12.40
CA GLY A 132 -25.49 -12.35 -13.43
C GLY A 132 -25.55 -13.74 -14.06
N THR A 133 -25.40 -13.78 -15.38
CA THR A 133 -25.24 -15.00 -16.16
C THR A 133 -23.91 -15.69 -15.85
N GLU A 134 -23.86 -17.02 -15.98
CA GLU A 134 -22.61 -17.78 -15.74
C GLU A 134 -21.45 -17.31 -16.63
N VAL A 135 -21.74 -16.95 -17.89
CA VAL A 135 -20.74 -16.40 -18.81
C VAL A 135 -20.14 -15.08 -18.30
N ALA A 136 -20.97 -14.21 -17.70
CA ALA A 136 -20.49 -12.97 -17.11
C ALA A 136 -19.62 -13.23 -15.87
N LYS A 137 -20.02 -14.19 -15.02
CA LYS A 137 -19.24 -14.59 -13.83
C LYS A 137 -17.89 -15.20 -14.20
N GLU A 138 -17.84 -16.06 -15.22
CA GLU A 138 -16.60 -16.66 -15.72
C GLU A 138 -15.64 -15.63 -16.35
N SER A 139 -16.19 -14.51 -16.85
CA SER A 139 -15.40 -13.45 -17.48
C SER A 139 -14.95 -12.34 -16.52
N ALA A 140 -15.39 -12.38 -15.25
CA ALA A 140 -15.11 -11.36 -14.25
C ALA A 140 -14.06 -11.80 -13.23
N ASP A 141 -13.32 -10.84 -12.67
CA ASP A 141 -12.33 -11.10 -11.61
C ASP A 141 -12.98 -11.19 -10.23
N ILE A 142 -14.09 -10.48 -10.03
CA ILE A 142 -14.80 -10.37 -8.74
C ILE A 142 -16.30 -10.56 -8.96
N ILE A 143 -16.91 -11.42 -8.15
CA ILE A 143 -18.37 -11.66 -8.14
C ILE A 143 -19.00 -10.95 -6.93
N ILE A 144 -19.97 -10.07 -7.19
CA ILE A 144 -20.73 -9.35 -6.18
C ILE A 144 -21.93 -10.20 -5.75
N LEU A 145 -21.79 -10.89 -4.62
CA LEU A 145 -22.78 -11.88 -4.16
C LEU A 145 -24.16 -11.29 -3.80
N ASP A 146 -24.22 -10.01 -3.43
CA ASP A 146 -25.44 -9.33 -2.97
C ASP A 146 -26.11 -8.45 -4.04
N ASP A 147 -25.58 -8.41 -5.25
CA ASP A 147 -26.05 -7.56 -6.35
C ASP A 147 -26.21 -6.07 -5.97
N ASP A 148 -25.44 -5.60 -4.97
CA ASP A 148 -25.48 -4.21 -4.52
C ASP A 148 -24.27 -3.43 -5.06
N PHE A 149 -24.53 -2.30 -5.73
CA PHE A 149 -23.47 -1.40 -6.18
C PHE A 149 -22.64 -0.83 -5.01
N ALA A 150 -23.19 -0.78 -3.80
CA ALA A 150 -22.43 -0.40 -2.61
C ALA A 150 -21.25 -1.36 -2.33
N SER A 151 -21.31 -2.61 -2.80
CA SER A 151 -20.20 -3.55 -2.71
C SER A 151 -18.99 -3.15 -3.56
N VAL A 152 -19.19 -2.40 -4.66
CA VAL A 152 -18.09 -1.81 -5.44
C VAL A 152 -17.27 -0.83 -4.60
N VAL A 153 -17.94 -0.01 -3.78
CA VAL A 153 -17.28 0.91 -2.84
C VAL A 153 -16.44 0.14 -1.82
N LYS A 154 -16.96 -0.99 -1.31
CA LYS A 154 -16.21 -1.87 -0.40
C LYS A 154 -14.95 -2.42 -1.09
N VAL A 155 -15.06 -2.88 -2.34
CA VAL A 155 -13.93 -3.39 -3.14
C VAL A 155 -12.85 -2.31 -3.29
N VAL A 156 -13.22 -1.09 -3.67
CA VAL A 156 -12.27 0.03 -3.78
C VAL A 156 -11.59 0.33 -2.44
N ARG A 157 -12.35 0.35 -1.34
CA ARG A 157 -11.82 0.57 0.01
C ARG A 157 -10.81 -0.50 0.41
N TRP A 158 -11.13 -1.78 0.17
CA TRP A 158 -10.23 -2.90 0.45
C TRP A 158 -8.98 -2.86 -0.43
N GLY A 159 -9.11 -2.57 -1.73
CA GLY A 159 -7.97 -2.44 -2.63
C GLY A 159 -6.99 -1.35 -2.18
N ARG A 160 -7.50 -0.18 -1.78
CA ARG A 160 -6.68 0.90 -1.20
C ARG A 160 -6.00 0.48 0.10
N SER A 161 -6.68 -0.28 0.95
CA SER A 161 -6.12 -0.79 2.21
C SER A 161 -4.97 -1.76 1.96
N VAL A 162 -5.15 -2.72 1.06
CA VAL A 162 -4.11 -3.68 0.69
C VAL A 162 -2.89 -2.95 0.14
N TYR A 163 -3.08 -1.99 -0.77
CA TYR A 163 -1.99 -1.18 -1.32
C TYR A 163 -1.23 -0.42 -0.22
N ALA A 164 -1.95 0.27 0.68
CA ALA A 164 -1.35 0.99 1.79
C ALA A 164 -0.59 0.06 2.75
N ASN A 165 -1.12 -1.13 3.01
CA ASN A 165 -0.48 -2.12 3.88
C ASN A 165 0.80 -2.69 3.26
N ILE A 166 0.82 -2.94 1.95
CA ILE A 166 2.03 -3.31 1.21
C ILE A 166 3.09 -2.21 1.33
N GLN A 167 2.70 -0.93 1.21
CA GLN A 167 3.65 0.18 1.37
C GLN A 167 4.24 0.24 2.79
N LYS A 168 3.42 0.06 3.84
CA LYS A 168 3.90 0.01 5.24
C LYS A 168 4.92 -1.11 5.44
N PHE A 169 4.60 -2.31 4.95
CA PHE A 169 5.50 -3.46 5.02
C PHE A 169 6.81 -3.21 4.27
N ILE A 170 6.76 -2.68 3.06
CA ILE A 170 7.96 -2.36 2.27
C ILE A 170 8.82 -1.29 2.96
N GLN A 171 8.21 -0.26 3.56
CA GLN A 171 8.96 0.76 4.31
C GLN A 171 9.74 0.11 5.45
N PHE A 172 9.08 -0.75 6.22
CA PHE A 172 9.69 -1.49 7.31
C PHE A 172 10.85 -2.36 6.81
N GLN A 173 10.56 -3.24 5.86
CA GLN A 173 11.50 -4.23 5.34
C GLN A 173 12.76 -3.60 4.72
N LEU A 174 12.58 -2.55 3.91
CA LEU A 174 13.71 -1.84 3.31
C LEU A 174 14.56 -1.13 4.35
N THR A 175 13.95 -0.52 5.38
CA THR A 175 14.71 0.14 6.44
C THR A 175 15.63 -0.84 7.14
N VAL A 176 15.14 -2.04 7.44
CA VAL A 176 15.97 -3.01 8.15
C VAL A 176 17.05 -3.61 7.24
N ASN A 177 16.70 -3.98 6.01
CA ASN A 177 17.67 -4.55 5.08
C ASN A 177 18.81 -3.58 4.77
N VAL A 178 18.50 -2.29 4.60
CA VAL A 178 19.52 -1.25 4.40
C VAL A 178 20.38 -1.10 5.66
N ALA A 179 19.79 -1.02 6.85
CA ALA A 179 20.55 -0.90 8.09
C ALA A 179 21.46 -2.11 8.34
N ALA A 180 20.93 -3.34 8.24
CA ALA A 180 21.67 -4.58 8.41
C ALA A 180 22.87 -4.68 7.45
N LEU A 181 22.63 -4.40 6.17
CA LEU A 181 23.67 -4.45 5.14
C LEU A 181 24.77 -3.42 5.41
N VAL A 182 24.40 -2.16 5.63
CA VAL A 182 25.36 -1.06 5.80
C VAL A 182 26.23 -1.28 7.03
N ILE A 183 25.64 -1.67 8.18
CA ILE A 183 26.39 -1.91 9.41
C ILE A 183 27.41 -3.04 9.21
N ASN A 184 26.98 -4.16 8.63
CA ASN A 184 27.86 -5.32 8.43
C ASN A 184 29.00 -5.02 7.45
N VAL A 185 28.71 -4.31 6.36
CA VAL A 185 29.74 -3.91 5.38
C VAL A 185 30.74 -2.95 6.00
N VAL A 186 30.27 -1.88 6.67
CA VAL A 186 31.16 -0.89 7.28
C VAL A 186 32.00 -1.51 8.40
N ALA A 187 31.40 -2.34 9.25
CA ALA A 187 32.12 -3.03 10.32
C ALA A 187 33.14 -4.05 9.78
N SER A 188 32.78 -4.83 8.75
CA SER A 188 33.69 -5.80 8.13
C SER A 188 34.91 -5.11 7.52
N ILE A 189 34.71 -4.00 6.79
CA ILE A 189 35.82 -3.25 6.17
C ILE A 189 36.72 -2.61 7.23
N SER A 190 36.14 -2.09 8.31
CA SER A 190 36.88 -1.29 9.29
C SER A 190 37.56 -2.13 10.38
N SER A 191 36.90 -3.20 10.84
CA SER A 191 37.36 -4.02 11.97
C SER A 191 37.70 -5.47 11.61
N GLY A 192 37.43 -5.91 10.37
CA GLY A 192 37.61 -7.31 9.94
C GLY A 192 36.53 -8.27 10.47
N ASP A 193 35.84 -7.91 11.55
CA ASP A 193 34.78 -8.69 12.18
C ASP A 193 33.38 -8.15 11.84
N VAL A 194 32.41 -9.06 11.73
CA VAL A 194 30.99 -8.74 11.50
C VAL A 194 30.24 -8.78 12.83
N PRO A 195 29.54 -7.71 13.22
CA PRO A 195 28.88 -7.62 14.53
C PRO A 195 27.64 -8.51 14.63
N LEU A 196 26.98 -8.79 13.50
CA LEU A 196 25.83 -9.69 13.40
C LEU A 196 26.23 -10.96 12.65
N ASN A 197 26.11 -12.11 13.31
CA ASN A 197 26.44 -13.39 12.66
C ASN A 197 25.31 -13.84 11.70
N ALA A 198 25.61 -14.86 10.87
CA ALA A 198 24.66 -15.35 9.87
C ALA A 198 23.36 -15.89 10.50
N VAL A 199 23.42 -16.53 11.67
CA VAL A 199 22.25 -17.08 12.38
C VAL A 199 21.37 -15.96 12.93
N GLN A 200 21.98 -14.90 13.47
CA GLN A 200 21.32 -13.71 13.98
C GLN A 200 20.63 -12.95 12.84
N LEU A 201 21.28 -12.82 11.68
CA LEU A 201 20.66 -12.22 10.50
C LEU A 201 19.50 -13.06 9.97
N LEU A 202 19.63 -14.39 9.97
CA LEU A 202 18.53 -15.29 9.61
C LEU A 202 17.34 -15.12 10.57
N TRP A 203 17.60 -15.00 11.87
CA TRP A 203 16.57 -14.72 12.86
C TRP A 203 15.87 -13.38 12.63
N VAL A 204 16.65 -12.33 12.38
CA VAL A 204 16.11 -11.00 12.07
C VAL A 204 15.24 -11.07 10.80
N ASN A 205 15.71 -11.71 9.73
CA ASN A 205 14.90 -11.92 8.52
C ASN A 205 13.61 -12.70 8.80
N LEU A 206 13.67 -13.76 9.59
CA LEU A 206 12.49 -14.57 9.91
C LEU A 206 11.41 -13.76 10.62
N ILE A 207 11.78 -12.97 11.65
CA ILE A 207 10.85 -12.06 12.33
C ILE A 207 10.28 -11.06 11.32
N MET A 208 11.14 -10.38 10.57
CA MET A 208 10.71 -9.25 9.76
C MET A 208 9.86 -9.65 8.56
N ASP A 209 10.30 -10.67 7.82
CA ASP A 209 9.64 -11.12 6.60
C ASP A 209 8.34 -11.84 6.91
N THR A 210 8.31 -12.66 7.96
CA THR A 210 7.12 -13.47 8.28
C THR A 210 6.20 -12.74 9.23
N LEU A 211 6.70 -12.39 10.42
CA LEU A 211 5.89 -11.81 11.48
C LEU A 211 5.57 -10.33 11.18
N GLY A 212 6.55 -9.56 10.72
CA GLY A 212 6.35 -8.15 10.33
C GLY A 212 5.39 -8.00 9.14
N ALA A 213 5.48 -8.89 8.14
CA ALA A 213 4.49 -8.93 7.06
C ALA A 213 3.10 -9.25 7.61
N LEU A 214 2.95 -10.27 8.46
CA LEU A 214 1.66 -10.61 9.04
C LEU A 214 1.08 -9.45 9.88
N ALA A 215 1.92 -8.71 10.62
CA ALA A 215 1.50 -7.61 11.47
C ALA A 215 1.07 -6.36 10.66
N LEU A 216 1.81 -6.01 9.62
CA LEU A 216 1.59 -4.78 8.83
C LEU A 216 0.68 -4.99 7.61
N ALA A 217 0.62 -6.20 7.04
CA ALA A 217 -0.18 -6.49 5.86
C ALA A 217 -1.68 -6.66 6.16
N THR A 218 -2.03 -7.05 7.39
CA THR A 218 -3.39 -7.46 7.79
C THR A 218 -4.22 -6.35 8.44
N GLU A 219 -3.76 -5.10 8.39
CA GLU A 219 -4.53 -4.01 8.98
C GLU A 219 -5.86 -3.78 8.25
N PRO A 220 -6.98 -3.60 8.98
CA PRO A 220 -8.26 -3.37 8.36
C PRO A 220 -8.32 -2.01 7.64
N PRO A 221 -9.21 -1.87 6.64
CA PRO A 221 -9.43 -0.60 5.96
C PRO A 221 -9.92 0.48 6.93
N THR A 222 -9.54 1.72 6.64
CA THR A 222 -9.94 2.91 7.40
C THR A 222 -10.56 3.93 6.47
N ASP A 223 -11.54 4.70 6.97
CA ASP A 223 -12.33 5.60 6.11
C ASP A 223 -11.51 6.72 5.47
N HIS A 224 -10.40 7.13 6.10
CA HIS A 224 -9.51 8.15 5.53
C HIS A 224 -8.93 7.75 4.16
N LEU A 225 -8.85 6.44 3.86
CA LEU A 225 -8.36 5.96 2.57
C LEU A 225 -9.28 6.36 1.42
N MET A 226 -10.57 6.59 1.68
CA MET A 226 -11.53 7.03 0.68
C MET A 226 -11.41 8.52 0.34
N HIS A 227 -10.71 9.32 1.16
CA HIS A 227 -10.47 10.74 0.87
C HIS A 227 -9.17 11.00 0.08
N ARG A 228 -8.39 9.95 -0.19
CA ARG A 228 -7.18 10.05 -1.04
C ARG A 228 -7.53 9.94 -2.51
N THR A 229 -6.77 10.59 -3.37
CA THR A 229 -6.87 10.40 -4.82
C THR A 229 -6.39 9.01 -5.22
N PRO A 230 -6.90 8.43 -6.33
CA PRO A 230 -6.39 7.17 -6.85
C PRO A 230 -4.90 7.24 -7.15
N VAL A 231 -4.18 6.15 -6.89
CA VAL A 231 -2.75 6.02 -7.19
C VAL A 231 -2.56 5.80 -8.68
N GLY A 232 -1.63 6.52 -9.30
CA GLY A 232 -1.36 6.40 -10.72
C GLY A 232 -0.64 5.09 -11.07
N ARG A 233 -0.94 4.49 -12.23
CA ARG A 233 -0.34 3.22 -12.70
C ARG A 233 1.20 3.23 -12.79
N ARG A 234 1.80 4.41 -12.96
CA ARG A 234 3.26 4.60 -13.08
C ARG A 234 3.88 5.31 -11.87
N GLU A 235 3.11 5.49 -10.80
CA GLU A 235 3.65 6.05 -9.58
C GLU A 235 4.54 5.02 -8.88
N PRO A 236 5.69 5.44 -8.32
CA PRO A 236 6.57 4.53 -7.63
C PRO A 236 5.91 4.04 -6.34
N LEU A 237 6.04 2.73 -6.08
CA LEU A 237 5.52 2.09 -4.86
C LEU A 237 6.12 2.71 -3.59
N ILE A 238 7.42 3.05 -3.64
CA ILE A 238 8.12 3.75 -2.55
C ILE A 238 7.94 5.25 -2.74
N THR A 239 7.13 5.87 -1.88
CA THR A 239 6.89 7.31 -1.90
C THR A 239 8.08 8.08 -1.33
N ASN A 240 8.13 9.39 -1.57
CA ASN A 240 9.17 10.22 -0.98
C ASN A 240 9.09 10.31 0.55
N ILE A 241 7.87 10.17 1.09
CA ILE A 241 7.65 10.10 2.54
C ILE A 241 8.31 8.84 3.11
N MET A 242 8.14 7.70 2.43
CA MET A 242 8.81 6.44 2.79
C MET A 242 10.33 6.58 2.71
N TRP A 243 10.88 7.20 1.66
CA TRP A 243 12.32 7.46 1.55
C TRP A 243 12.87 8.30 2.70
N ARG A 244 12.18 9.40 3.06
CA ARG A 244 12.57 10.23 4.20
C ARG A 244 12.60 9.40 5.49
N ASN A 245 11.53 8.66 5.76
CA ASN A 245 11.43 7.83 6.97
C ASN A 245 12.53 6.76 6.99
N LEU A 246 12.76 6.09 5.87
CA LEU A 246 13.80 5.06 5.68
C LEU A 246 15.18 5.64 5.95
N ILE A 247 15.55 6.75 5.31
CA ILE A 247 16.90 7.34 5.43
C ILE A 247 17.18 7.75 6.87
N ILE A 248 16.22 8.39 7.54
CA ILE A 248 16.38 8.86 8.92
C ILE A 248 16.56 7.68 9.88
N GLN A 249 15.70 6.66 9.76
CA GLN A 249 15.77 5.48 10.63
C GLN A 249 17.01 4.63 10.35
N ALA A 250 17.33 4.37 9.08
CA ALA A 250 18.51 3.62 8.70
C ALA A 250 19.79 4.34 9.15
N PHE A 251 19.89 5.66 8.93
CA PHE A 251 21.03 6.45 9.39
C PHE A 251 21.20 6.38 10.91
N TYR A 252 20.11 6.55 11.66
CA TYR A 252 20.14 6.45 13.12
C TYR A 252 20.61 5.07 13.59
N GLN A 253 20.01 3.99 13.07
CA GLN A 253 20.39 2.63 13.45
C GLN A 253 21.85 2.35 13.10
N VAL A 254 22.30 2.73 11.91
CA VAL A 254 23.69 2.59 11.47
C VAL A 254 24.63 3.35 12.41
N CYS A 255 24.36 4.62 12.70
CA CYS A 255 25.21 5.44 13.57
C CYS A 255 25.31 4.85 14.98
N VAL A 256 24.19 4.53 15.63
CA VAL A 256 24.19 4.02 17.00
C VAL A 256 24.90 2.66 17.08
N LEU A 257 24.65 1.76 16.12
CA LEU A 257 25.25 0.43 16.14
C LEU A 257 26.73 0.45 15.76
N LEU A 258 27.17 1.36 14.89
CA LEU A 258 28.61 1.56 14.64
C LEU A 258 29.32 2.16 15.86
N VAL A 259 28.70 3.13 16.55
CA VAL A 259 29.24 3.66 17.81
C VAL A 259 29.36 2.54 18.84
N LEU A 260 28.37 1.65 18.97
CA LEU A 260 28.48 0.47 19.82
C LEU A 260 29.55 -0.52 19.31
N ASN A 261 29.72 -0.68 18.01
CA ASN A 261 30.73 -1.59 17.46
C ASN A 261 32.16 -1.15 17.79
N PHE A 262 32.46 0.15 17.64
CA PHE A 262 33.82 0.70 17.84
C PHE A 262 34.08 1.13 19.28
N SER A 263 33.11 1.76 19.95
CA SER A 263 33.26 2.33 21.29
C SER A 263 32.50 1.55 22.37
N GLY A 264 31.80 0.47 22.02
CA GLY A 264 30.95 -0.28 22.96
C GLY A 264 31.70 -0.85 24.15
N LYS A 265 32.95 -1.29 24.01
CA LYS A 265 33.76 -1.80 25.14
C LYS A 265 33.96 -0.74 26.23
N SER A 266 34.23 0.50 25.81
CA SER A 266 34.41 1.64 26.71
C SER A 266 33.07 2.14 27.28
N ILE A 267 32.04 2.24 26.43
CA ILE A 267 30.70 2.71 26.82
C ILE A 267 30.05 1.77 27.84
N LEU A 268 30.21 0.46 27.65
CA LEU A 268 29.68 -0.57 28.55
C LEU A 268 30.61 -0.83 29.75
N LYS A 269 31.74 -0.13 29.86
CA LYS A 269 32.74 -0.27 30.92
C LYS A 269 33.25 -1.71 31.11
N LEU A 270 33.50 -2.43 30.02
CA LEU A 270 33.95 -3.83 30.03
C LEU A 270 35.48 -3.96 30.17
N ASN A 271 36.12 -3.04 30.91
CA ASN A 271 37.58 -2.93 30.95
C ASN A 271 38.26 -4.04 31.78
N ASP A 272 37.52 -4.68 32.70
CA ASP A 272 38.05 -5.71 33.63
C ASP A 272 37.75 -7.15 33.18
N GLU A 273 37.14 -7.34 32.01
CA GLU A 273 36.78 -8.67 31.49
C GLU A 273 37.77 -9.19 30.45
N SER A 274 37.82 -10.52 30.28
CA SER A 274 38.64 -11.11 29.22
C SER A 274 38.25 -10.54 27.85
N THR A 275 39.23 -10.22 27.00
CA THR A 275 39.00 -9.57 25.69
C THR A 275 38.00 -10.31 24.81
N GLN A 276 37.95 -11.65 24.91
CA GLN A 276 36.97 -12.48 24.23
C GLN A 276 35.56 -12.32 24.81
N HIS A 277 35.40 -12.39 26.13
CA HIS A 277 34.10 -12.22 26.77
C HIS A 277 33.51 -10.84 26.52
N ALA A 278 34.32 -9.78 26.67
CA ALA A 278 33.91 -8.40 26.39
C ALA A 278 33.43 -8.22 24.93
N THR A 279 34.03 -8.94 23.98
CA THR A 279 33.62 -8.91 22.56
C THR A 279 32.30 -9.64 22.35
N MET A 280 32.07 -10.79 23.02
CA MET A 280 30.80 -11.51 22.97
C MET A 280 29.65 -10.70 23.60
N VAL A 281 29.89 -10.05 24.74
CA VAL A 281 28.91 -9.14 25.37
C VAL A 281 28.56 -8.00 24.42
N LYS A 282 29.58 -7.33 23.85
CA LYS A 282 29.38 -6.25 22.87
C LYS A 282 28.51 -6.69 21.70
N ASN A 283 28.83 -7.82 21.07
CA ASN A 283 28.07 -8.32 19.91
C ASN A 283 26.64 -8.73 20.30
N SER A 284 26.45 -9.28 21.51
CA SER A 284 25.12 -9.61 22.03
C SER A 284 24.26 -8.35 22.28
N VAL A 285 24.86 -7.29 22.81
CA VAL A 285 24.20 -5.97 22.96
C VAL A 285 23.86 -5.37 21.60
N ILE A 286 24.76 -5.43 20.61
CA ILE A 286 24.49 -4.94 19.25
C ILE A 286 23.32 -5.71 18.63
N PHE A 287 23.33 -7.04 18.72
CA PHE A 287 22.25 -7.89 18.23
C PHE A 287 20.92 -7.56 18.91
N ASN A 288 20.90 -7.47 20.25
CA ASN A 288 19.68 -7.20 20.98
C ASN A 288 19.14 -5.77 20.73
N ALA A 289 20.02 -4.77 20.72
CA ALA A 289 19.67 -3.40 20.38
C ALA A 289 19.13 -3.30 18.95
N PHE A 290 19.71 -4.04 18.00
CA PHE A 290 19.23 -4.07 16.62
C PHE A 290 17.82 -4.66 16.52
N VAL A 291 17.56 -5.82 17.14
CA VAL A 291 16.22 -6.44 17.14
C VAL A 291 15.20 -5.51 17.79
N LEU A 292 15.52 -4.91 18.94
CA LEU A 292 14.61 -3.96 19.59
C LEU A 292 14.36 -2.75 18.67
N CYS A 293 15.39 -2.16 18.04
CA CYS A 293 15.20 -1.08 17.06
C CYS A 293 14.19 -1.46 15.97
N GLN A 294 14.17 -2.72 15.51
CA GLN A 294 13.19 -3.15 14.52
C GLN A 294 11.79 -3.20 15.08
N ILE A 295 11.61 -3.71 16.30
CA ILE A 295 10.30 -3.69 16.96
C ILE A 295 9.80 -2.24 17.07
N PHE A 296 10.63 -1.29 17.52
CA PHE A 296 10.23 0.12 17.60
C PHE A 296 9.96 0.74 16.21
N ASN A 297 10.76 0.39 15.20
CA ASN A 297 10.58 0.85 13.83
C ASN A 297 9.31 0.27 13.17
N GLU A 298 8.88 -0.93 13.56
CA GLU A 298 7.64 -1.57 13.10
C GLU A 298 6.42 -0.70 13.44
N PHE A 299 6.38 -0.13 14.65
CA PHE A 299 5.37 0.88 15.01
C PHE A 299 5.45 2.08 14.06
N ASN A 300 6.64 2.66 13.87
CA ASN A 300 6.83 3.83 12.99
C ASN A 300 6.38 3.57 11.55
N ALA A 301 6.54 2.35 11.05
CA ALA A 301 6.17 1.95 9.70
C ALA A 301 4.66 1.82 9.49
N ARG A 302 3.89 1.58 10.55
CA ARG A 302 2.42 1.44 10.51
C ARG A 302 1.71 2.69 9.99
N LYS A 303 2.22 3.86 10.36
CA LYS A 303 1.66 5.17 10.01
C LYS A 303 2.74 6.09 9.43
N PRO A 304 3.09 5.92 8.14
CA PRO A 304 4.19 6.66 7.53
C PRO A 304 3.91 8.17 7.40
N ASP A 305 2.65 8.54 7.21
CA ASP A 305 2.21 9.92 6.96
C ASP A 305 1.73 10.65 8.23
N GLU A 306 1.25 9.93 9.24
CA GLU A 306 0.63 10.53 10.44
C GLU A 306 1.63 10.68 11.58
N ILE A 307 1.57 11.79 12.34
CA ILE A 307 2.46 12.02 13.49
C ILE A 307 2.17 11.04 14.64
N ASN A 308 0.88 10.71 14.86
CA ASN A 308 0.45 9.80 15.92
C ASN A 308 0.57 8.33 15.51
N VAL A 309 1.76 7.77 15.70
CA VAL A 309 2.09 6.37 15.41
C VAL A 309 1.30 5.37 16.27
N PHE A 310 0.86 5.79 17.47
CA PHE A 310 0.13 4.94 18.41
C PHE A 310 -1.38 4.85 18.13
N SER A 311 -1.90 5.64 17.19
CA SER A 311 -3.34 5.67 16.91
C SER A 311 -3.80 4.31 16.37
N GLY A 312 -4.77 3.70 17.07
CA GLY A 312 -5.34 2.40 16.70
C GLY A 312 -4.43 1.21 17.01
N VAL A 313 -3.31 1.41 17.73
CA VAL A 313 -2.36 0.32 18.02
C VAL A 313 -3.00 -0.81 18.81
N THR A 314 -3.70 -0.44 19.87
CA THR A 314 -4.40 -1.38 20.76
C THR A 314 -5.64 -2.03 20.13
N THR A 315 -6.17 -1.44 19.05
CA THR A 315 -7.31 -1.99 18.30
C THR A 315 -6.90 -3.17 17.42
N ASN A 316 -5.64 -3.22 16.97
CA ASN A 316 -5.12 -4.34 16.19
C ASN A 316 -4.47 -5.37 17.12
N HIS A 317 -5.28 -6.32 17.60
CA HIS A 317 -4.82 -7.39 18.51
C HIS A 317 -3.77 -8.29 17.89
N LEU A 318 -3.82 -8.52 16.57
CA LEU A 318 -2.83 -9.35 15.86
C LEU A 318 -1.45 -8.68 15.87
N PHE A 319 -1.40 -7.39 15.57
CA PHE A 319 -0.17 -6.59 15.65
C PHE A 319 0.43 -6.63 17.07
N MET A 320 -0.39 -6.39 18.11
CA MET A 320 0.08 -6.45 19.50
C MET A 320 0.55 -7.85 19.91
N GLY A 321 -0.15 -8.89 19.45
CA GLY A 321 0.24 -10.29 19.68
C GLY A 321 1.59 -10.62 19.06
N ILE A 322 1.83 -10.18 17.81
CA ILE A 322 3.09 -10.41 17.10
C ILE A 322 4.25 -9.67 17.78
N VAL A 323 4.08 -8.41 18.15
CA VAL A 323 5.10 -7.65 18.89
C VAL A 323 5.42 -8.33 20.22
N GLY A 324 4.39 -8.76 20.97
CA GLY A 324 4.56 -9.48 22.23
C GLY A 324 5.29 -10.81 22.08
N ILE A 325 4.90 -11.64 21.11
CA ILE A 325 5.55 -12.91 20.80
C ILE A 325 7.02 -12.67 20.41
N THR A 326 7.30 -11.68 19.58
CA THR A 326 8.65 -11.34 19.13
C THR A 326 9.54 -10.94 20.32
N LEU A 327 9.03 -10.12 21.24
CA LEU A 327 9.75 -9.75 22.47
C LEU A 327 10.02 -10.97 23.35
N ILE A 328 9.04 -11.85 23.55
CA ILE A 328 9.20 -13.06 24.37
C ILE A 328 10.26 -13.97 23.75
N ILE A 329 10.20 -14.22 22.44
CA ILE A 329 11.20 -15.08 21.78
C ILE A 329 12.59 -14.43 21.84
N GLN A 330 12.69 -13.10 21.67
CA GLN A 330 13.96 -12.39 21.80
C GLN A 330 14.57 -12.55 23.20
N ILE A 331 13.76 -12.46 24.26
CA ILE A 331 14.21 -12.72 25.63
C ILE A 331 14.70 -14.17 25.77
N ILE A 332 13.93 -15.14 25.23
CA ILE A 332 14.31 -16.55 25.26
C ILE A 332 15.65 -16.77 24.55
N ILE A 333 15.87 -16.11 23.41
CA ILE A 333 17.11 -16.25 22.63
C ILE A 333 18.32 -15.76 23.42
N ILE A 334 18.24 -14.58 24.03
CA ILE A 334 19.34 -13.98 24.78
C ILE A 334 19.62 -14.74 26.08
N GLU A 335 18.59 -15.17 26.79
CA GLU A 335 18.75 -15.79 28.11
C GLU A 335 19.03 -17.31 28.05
N PHE A 336 18.51 -18.02 27.04
CA PHE A 336 18.55 -19.49 27.02
C PHE A 336 19.25 -20.09 25.80
N LEU A 337 19.28 -19.42 24.63
CA LEU A 337 19.85 -19.99 23.39
C LEU A 337 21.26 -19.47 23.04
N GLY A 338 22.00 -18.94 24.03
CA GLY A 338 23.33 -18.34 23.81
C GLY A 338 24.33 -19.21 23.02
N LYS A 339 24.31 -20.54 23.23
CA LYS A 339 25.17 -21.48 22.48
C LYS A 339 24.85 -21.53 20.98
N PHE A 340 23.58 -21.44 20.61
CA PHE A 340 23.13 -21.53 19.21
C PHE A 340 23.32 -20.21 18.46
N THR A 341 23.00 -19.09 19.11
CA THR A 341 23.09 -17.75 18.50
C THR A 341 24.44 -17.05 18.73
N THR A 342 25.38 -17.72 19.42
CA THR A 342 26.66 -17.14 19.84
C THR A 342 26.47 -15.85 20.65
N THR A 343 25.47 -15.85 21.53
CA THR A 343 25.15 -14.73 22.42
C THR A 343 25.46 -15.07 23.87
N VAL A 344 25.66 -14.04 24.68
CA VAL A 344 25.82 -14.15 26.14
C VAL A 344 24.63 -13.49 26.84
N LYS A 345 24.34 -13.98 28.05
CA LYS A 345 23.28 -13.41 28.89
C LYS A 345 23.57 -11.94 29.16
N LEU A 346 22.54 -11.11 29.04
CA LEU A 346 22.66 -9.68 29.23
C LEU A 346 22.20 -9.28 30.62
N ASP A 347 22.94 -8.38 31.27
CA ASP A 347 22.49 -7.78 32.53
C ASP A 347 21.28 -6.86 32.29
N TRP A 348 20.48 -6.62 33.33
CA TRP A 348 19.32 -5.74 33.26
C TRP A 348 19.68 -4.32 32.79
N LYS A 349 20.88 -3.83 33.15
CA LYS A 349 21.41 -2.54 32.66
C LYS A 349 21.64 -2.54 31.15
N GLN A 350 22.17 -3.64 30.61
CA GLN A 350 22.42 -3.79 29.18
C GLN A 350 21.10 -3.88 28.41
N TRP A 351 20.12 -4.60 28.96
CA TRP A 351 18.74 -4.61 28.45
C TRP A 351 18.14 -3.21 28.41
N LEU A 352 18.26 -2.42 29.48
CA LEU A 352 17.80 -1.03 29.50
C LEU A 352 18.48 -0.16 28.44
N VAL A 353 19.78 -0.31 28.23
CA VAL A 353 20.49 0.40 27.15
C VAL A 353 19.90 0.04 25.79
N CYS A 354 19.65 -1.25 25.53
CA CYS A 354 19.04 -1.70 24.27
C CYS A 354 17.63 -1.14 24.06
N VAL A 355 16.80 -1.15 25.11
CA VAL A 355 15.45 -0.57 25.08
C VAL A 355 15.50 0.94 24.88
N GLY A 356 16.42 1.64 25.55
CA GLY A 356 16.61 3.08 25.41
C GLY A 356 17.01 3.48 23.98
N ILE A 357 17.90 2.71 23.35
CA ILE A 357 18.25 2.89 21.94
C ILE A 357 17.02 2.69 21.05
N GLY A 358 16.27 1.60 21.25
CA GLY A 358 15.03 1.38 20.50
C GLY A 358 14.03 2.53 20.67
N PHE A 359 13.84 3.02 21.89
CA PHE A 359 12.89 4.08 22.21
C PHE A 359 13.20 5.42 21.52
N ILE A 360 14.48 5.78 21.37
CA ILE A 360 14.90 7.02 20.69
C ILE A 360 14.42 7.06 19.23
N SER A 361 14.21 5.90 18.59
CA SER A 361 13.70 5.82 17.22
C SER A 361 12.31 6.46 17.05
N TRP A 362 11.47 6.49 18.11
CA TRP A 362 10.13 7.09 18.06
C TRP A 362 10.16 8.62 18.03
N PRO A 363 10.79 9.35 19.00
CA PRO A 363 10.97 10.79 18.89
C PRO A 363 11.67 11.19 17.60
N LEU A 364 12.66 10.42 17.15
CA LEU A 364 13.36 10.71 15.91
C LEU A 364 12.43 10.61 14.68
N ALA A 365 11.54 9.62 14.64
CA ALA A 365 10.54 9.52 13.58
C ALA A 365 9.60 10.74 13.57
N ILE A 366 9.19 11.21 14.74
CA ILE A 366 8.35 12.41 14.89
C ILE A 366 9.10 13.64 14.39
N VAL A 367 10.34 13.84 14.82
CA VAL A 367 11.19 14.96 14.37
C VAL A 367 11.41 14.90 12.85
N GLY A 368 11.71 13.71 12.33
CA GLY A 368 11.88 13.47 10.91
C GLY A 368 10.65 13.83 10.08
N LYS A 369 9.44 13.67 10.63
CA LYS A 369 8.19 14.02 9.94
C LYS A 369 8.02 15.53 9.69
N PHE A 370 8.72 16.40 10.42
CA PHE A 370 8.76 17.84 10.15
C PHE A 370 9.64 18.22 8.95
N ILE A 371 10.50 17.33 8.48
CA ILE A 371 11.33 17.60 7.30
C ILE A 371 10.43 17.55 6.06
N PRO A 372 10.32 18.64 5.29
CA PRO A 372 9.47 18.70 4.12
C PRO A 372 9.99 17.74 3.05
N VAL A 373 9.04 17.11 2.36
CA VAL A 373 9.35 16.10 1.34
C VAL A 373 9.16 16.73 -0.03
N PRO A 374 10.14 16.59 -0.96
CA PRO A 374 9.99 17.13 -2.30
C PRO A 374 8.83 16.48 -3.05
N GLU A 375 8.09 17.24 -3.85
CA GLU A 375 6.97 16.73 -4.65
C GLU A 375 7.44 15.77 -5.77
N THR A 376 8.66 15.98 -6.28
CA THR A 376 9.23 15.11 -7.32
C THR A 376 9.77 13.81 -6.72
N PRO A 377 9.36 12.62 -7.22
CA PRO A 377 9.85 11.35 -6.71
C PRO A 377 11.38 11.24 -6.73
N LEU A 378 12.01 10.93 -5.59
CA LEU A 378 13.46 10.75 -5.45
C LEU A 378 13.98 9.70 -6.44
N ALA A 379 13.19 8.64 -6.70
CA ALA A 379 13.48 7.64 -7.72
C ALA A 379 13.74 8.26 -9.12
N LYS A 380 13.08 9.35 -9.49
CA LYS A 380 13.34 10.03 -10.78
C LYS A 380 14.72 10.67 -10.83
N TYR A 381 15.29 11.09 -9.71
CA TYR A 381 16.67 11.61 -9.66
C TYR A 381 17.70 10.50 -9.85
N PHE A 382 17.47 9.31 -9.29
CA PHE A 382 18.35 8.15 -9.48
C PHE A 382 18.27 7.55 -10.89
N VAL A 383 17.12 7.66 -11.57
CA VAL A 383 16.93 7.14 -12.95
C VAL A 383 17.45 8.10 -14.03
N ARG A 384 17.50 9.41 -13.77
CA ARG A 384 18.04 10.43 -14.71
C ARG A 384 19.47 10.14 -15.20
N PRO A 385 20.45 9.77 -14.36
CA PRO A 385 21.81 9.44 -14.83
C PRO A 385 21.83 8.19 -15.72
N PHE A 386 21.04 7.16 -15.41
CA PHE A 386 20.99 5.93 -16.22
C PHE A 386 20.33 6.12 -17.60
N ARG A 387 19.38 7.06 -17.76
CA ARG A 387 18.80 7.38 -19.07
C ARG A 387 19.73 8.20 -19.98
N ARG A 388 20.65 8.99 -19.42
CA ARG A 388 21.67 9.70 -20.21
C ARG A 388 22.73 8.75 -20.76
N LEU A 389 23.13 7.74 -19.98
CA LEU A 389 24.09 6.71 -20.41
C LEU A 389 23.55 5.73 -21.46
N ARG A 390 22.23 5.65 -21.66
CA ARG A 390 21.61 4.78 -22.68
C ARG A 390 21.33 5.52 -24.01
N ARG A 391 21.62 6.82 -24.06
CA ARG A 391 21.47 7.71 -25.23
C ARG A 391 22.80 8.34 -25.69
N ALA A 392 23.90 8.03 -25.00
CA ALA A 392 25.26 8.24 -25.45
C ALA A 392 25.81 6.86 -25.84
#